data_AF-A0AAU6Q7G9-F1
#
_entry.id   AF-A0AAU6Q7G9-F1
#
_cell.length_a   1.000
_cell.length_b   1.000
_cell.length_c   1.000
_cell.angle_alpha   90.00
_cell.angle_beta   90.00
_cell.angle_gamma   90.00
#
_symmetry.space_group_name_H-M   'P 1'
#
loop_
_entity.id
_entity.type
_entity.pdbx_description
1 polymer ?
#
loop_
_entity_poly.entity_id
_entity_poly.type
_entity_poly.pdbx_seq_one_letter_code
_entity_poly.pdbx_strand_id
1 'polypeptide(L)' 'MSEKDPKTELPSGLSPTPGKAGGDPTDPLEPFNSRLPRSLQKRLKVHVALHDTKIQDVLGAALDDYLSRHGS' A
#
# COMPACT_ATOMS: atom_id res chain seq x y z
N MET A 1 29.26 32.29 50.04
CA MET A 1 28.37 31.37 50.78
C MET A 1 27.67 30.49 49.75
N SER A 2 27.95 29.19 49.83
CA SER A 2 27.25 27.97 49.39
C SER A 2 26.36 28.02 48.12
N GLU A 3 26.66 27.32 47.01
CA GLU A 3 26.78 25.86 46.77
C GLU A 3 25.44 25.19 46.38
N LYS A 4 25.33 24.71 45.12
CA LYS A 4 25.00 23.32 44.72
C LYS A 4 24.63 23.19 43.21
N ASP A 5 25.51 22.56 42.43
CA ASP A 5 25.21 21.75 41.22
C ASP A 5 24.57 20.39 41.64
N PRO A 6 24.11 19.43 40.77
CA PRO A 6 24.40 19.23 39.33
C PRO A 6 23.26 18.56 38.47
N LYS A 7 23.64 18.04 37.28
CA LYS A 7 23.09 16.86 36.52
C LYS A 7 22.29 17.23 35.25
N THR A 8 22.88 17.07 34.04
CA THR A 8 22.79 15.85 33.17
C THR A 8 21.70 16.02 32.10
N GLU A 9 21.83 15.72 30.81
CA GLU A 9 22.86 15.16 29.91
C GLU A 9 22.41 15.61 28.49
N LEU A 10 23.36 15.89 27.60
CA LEU A 10 23.10 15.81 26.16
C LEU A 10 23.15 14.34 25.74
N PRO A 11 22.31 13.93 24.78
CA PRO A 11 22.90 13.15 23.70
C PRO A 11 22.52 13.68 22.32
N SER A 12 23.58 13.86 21.53
CA SER A 12 23.59 13.72 20.08
C SER A 12 22.71 12.55 19.62
N GLY A 13 21.87 12.79 18.62
CA GLY A 13 21.05 11.72 18.04
C GLY A 13 20.07 12.23 16.99
N LEU A 14 20.56 12.91 15.95
CA LEU A 14 19.82 12.99 14.69
C LEU A 14 19.69 11.57 14.16
N SER A 15 18.59 10.92 14.53
CA SER A 15 18.23 9.60 14.04
C SER A 15 18.06 9.68 12.52
N PRO A 16 18.82 8.90 11.72
CA PRO A 16 18.46 8.73 10.33
C PRO A 16 17.07 8.07 10.28
N THR A 17 16.22 8.66 9.47
CA THR A 17 14.95 8.13 8.96
C THR A 17 14.91 6.59 8.97
N PRO A 18 13.85 5.96 9.52
CA PRO A 18 13.66 4.53 9.31
C PRO A 18 13.29 4.32 7.84
N GLY A 19 14.30 4.15 7.00
CA GLY A 19 14.17 3.49 5.71
C GLY A 19 13.78 2.04 5.98
N LYS A 20 12.49 1.78 6.16
CA LYS A 20 11.92 0.44 6.16
C LYS A 20 11.78 -0.01 4.71
N ALA A 21 12.91 -0.36 4.10
CA ALA A 21 12.96 -1.16 2.88
C ALA A 21 13.30 -2.60 3.25
N GLY A 22 12.51 -3.17 4.16
CA GLY A 22 12.37 -4.62 4.28
C GLY A 22 11.10 -4.96 3.51
N GLY A 23 11.24 -5.72 2.42
CA GLY A 23 10.10 -6.25 1.69
C GLY A 23 9.29 -7.15 2.61
N ASP A 24 8.20 -6.59 3.14
CA ASP A 24 7.16 -7.35 3.81
C ASP A 24 6.48 -8.22 2.74
N PRO A 25 6.17 -9.49 3.02
CA PRO A 25 5.42 -10.34 2.10
C PRO A 25 4.12 -9.63 1.76
N THR A 26 3.96 -9.25 0.48
CA THR A 26 2.84 -8.50 -0.11
C THR A 26 1.61 -8.48 0.79
N ASP A 27 1.41 -7.37 1.50
CA ASP A 27 0.24 -7.16 2.34
C ASP A 27 -1.00 -7.41 1.46
N PRO A 28 -1.93 -8.30 1.84
CA PRO A 28 -3.07 -8.66 0.99
C PRO A 28 -4.01 -7.49 0.71
N LEU A 29 -3.81 -6.34 1.35
CA LEU A 29 -4.53 -5.10 1.13
C LEU A 29 -3.72 -4.05 0.37
N GLU A 30 -2.55 -4.39 -0.18
CA GLU A 30 -1.74 -3.45 -0.95
C GLU A 30 -2.58 -2.91 -2.14
N PRO A 31 -2.99 -1.63 -2.10
CA PRO A 31 -3.97 -1.12 -3.03
C PRO A 31 -3.37 -1.14 -4.43
N PHE A 32 -4.04 -1.84 -5.35
CA PHE A 32 -3.62 -1.96 -6.73
C PHE A 32 -3.75 -0.60 -7.44
N ASN A 33 -2.68 0.19 -7.41
CA ASN A 33 -2.61 1.54 -7.98
C ASN A 33 -2.29 1.53 -9.48
N SER A 34 -2.86 0.60 -10.24
CA SER A 34 -2.64 0.55 -11.68
C SER A 34 -3.52 1.55 -12.41
N ARG A 35 -2.88 2.40 -13.21
CA ARG A 35 -3.58 3.30 -14.13
C ARG A 35 -4.16 2.50 -15.28
N LEU A 36 -5.44 2.13 -15.16
CA LEU A 36 -6.19 1.49 -16.24
C LEU A 36 -6.47 2.49 -17.38
N PRO A 37 -6.49 2.05 -18.65
CA PRO A 37 -6.96 2.87 -19.76
C PRO A 37 -8.38 3.39 -19.51
N ARG A 38 -8.64 4.67 -19.85
CA ARG A 38 -9.94 5.35 -19.62
C ARG A 38 -11.13 4.57 -20.20
N SER A 39 -10.96 3.94 -21.36
CA SER A 39 -11.99 3.13 -22.01
C SER A 39 -12.34 1.87 -21.21
N LEU A 40 -11.34 1.20 -20.63
CA LEU A 40 -11.54 0.03 -19.77
C LEU A 40 -12.18 0.45 -18.44
N GLN A 41 -11.70 1.53 -17.83
CA GLN A 41 -12.28 2.08 -16.60
C GLN A 41 -13.77 2.43 -16.77
N LYS A 42 -14.16 3.01 -17.91
CA LYS A 42 -15.57 3.33 -18.18
C LYS A 42 -16.43 2.07 -18.26
N ARG A 43 -15.97 1.03 -18.96
CA ARG A 43 -16.68 -0.26 -19.05
C ARG A 43 -16.79 -0.94 -17.69
N LEU A 44 -15.71 -0.97 -16.93
CA LEU A 44 -15.72 -1.48 -15.55
C LEU A 44 -16.74 -0.73 -14.69
N LYS A 45 -16.72 0.61 -14.70
CA LYS A 45 -17.68 1.43 -13.95
C LYS A 45 -19.14 1.12 -14.27
N VAL A 46 -19.47 0.88 -15.53
CA VAL A 46 -20.84 0.48 -15.92
C VAL A 46 -21.16 -0.89 -15.35
N HIS A 47 -20.24 -1.85 -15.47
CA HIS A 47 -20.44 -3.20 -14.94
C HIS A 47 -20.63 -3.20 -13.41
N VAL A 48 -19.76 -2.54 -12.64
CA VAL A 48 -19.93 -2.48 -11.18
C VAL A 48 -21.21 -1.77 -10.76
N ALA A 49 -21.65 -0.75 -11.50
CA ALA A 49 -22.93 -0.08 -11.21
C ALA A 49 -24.16 -0.97 -11.47
N LEU A 50 -24.07 -1.91 -12.43
CA LEU A 50 -25.16 -2.85 -12.74
C LEU A 50 -25.22 -4.02 -11.77
N HIS A 51 -24.08 -4.43 -11.21
CA HIS A 51 -23.95 -5.64 -10.40
C HIS A 51 -23.75 -5.37 -8.89
N ASP A 52 -23.74 -4.10 -8.47
CA ASP A 52 -23.48 -3.66 -7.09
C ASP A 52 -22.18 -4.25 -6.49
N THR A 53 -21.14 -4.36 -7.32
CA THR A 53 -19.84 -4.92 -6.94
C THR A 53 -18.76 -3.83 -6.87
N LYS A 54 -17.63 -4.10 -6.19
CA LYS A 54 -16.50 -3.14 -6.19
C LYS A 54 -15.60 -3.39 -7.39
N ILE A 55 -14.99 -2.30 -7.87
CA ILE A 55 -14.09 -2.35 -9.04
C ILE A 55 -12.87 -3.22 -8.76
N GLN A 56 -12.40 -3.24 -7.50
CA GLN A 56 -11.28 -4.04 -7.05
C GLN A 56 -11.60 -5.54 -7.07
N ASP A 57 -12.80 -5.94 -6.65
CA ASP A 57 -13.23 -7.34 -6.67
C ASP A 57 -13.30 -7.88 -8.09
N VAL A 58 -13.88 -7.10 -9.00
CA VAL A 58 -13.96 -7.46 -10.43
C VAL A 58 -12.56 -7.56 -11.05
N LEU A 59 -11.67 -6.63 -10.73
CA LEU A 59 -10.31 -6.65 -11.24
C LEU A 59 -9.50 -7.81 -10.66
N GLY A 60 -9.64 -8.10 -9.37
CA GLY A 60 -9.00 -9.23 -8.69
C GLY A 60 -9.43 -10.55 -9.31
N ALA A 61 -10.73 -10.77 -9.48
CA ALA A 61 -11.26 -11.98 -10.12
C ALA A 61 -10.79 -12.13 -11.57
N ALA A 62 -10.73 -11.05 -12.34
CA ALA A 62 -10.25 -11.09 -13.72
C ALA A 62 -8.74 -11.40 -13.80
N LEU A 63 -7.94 -10.86 -12.87
CA LEU A 63 -6.51 -11.16 -12.79
C LEU A 63 -6.26 -12.60 -12.36
N ASP A 64 -7.00 -13.09 -11.37
CA ASP A 64 -6.92 -14.48 -10.90
C ASP A 64 -7.27 -15.47 -12.01
N ASP A 65 -8.35 -15.21 -12.76
CA ASP A 65 -8.75 -16.03 -13.92
C ASP A 65 -7.70 -15.97 -15.04
N TYR A 66 -7.11 -14.80 -15.31
CA TYR A 66 -6.06 -14.66 -16.31
C TYR A 66 -4.78 -15.43 -15.92
N LEU A 67 -4.32 -15.27 -14.68
CA LEU A 67 -3.14 -15.95 -14.16
C LEU A 67 -3.36 -17.46 -14.09
N SER A 68 -4.56 -17.92 -13.71
CA SER A 68 -4.91 -19.34 -13.70
C SER A 68 -4.87 -19.97 -15.10
N ARG A 69 -5.20 -19.19 -16.15
CA ARG A 69 -5.19 -19.67 -17.55
C ARG A 69 -3.83 -19.60 -18.23
N HIS A 70 -2.98 -18.65 -17.85
CA HIS A 70 -1.72 -18.36 -18.53
C HIS A 70 -0.47 -18.66 -17.69
N GLY A 71 -0.61 -18.92 -16.39
CA GLY A 71 0.48 -19.14 -15.45
C GLY A 71 0.82 -20.61 -15.19
N SER A 72 0.42 -21.53 -16.07
CA SER A 72 0.79 -22.95 -16.00
C SER A 72 2.00 -23.29 -16.86
#